data_AF-A0A6V2HHM5-F1
#
_entry.id   AF-A0A6V2HHM5-F1
#
_cell.length_a   1.000
_cell.length_b   1.000
_cell.length_c   1.000
_cell.angle_alpha   90.00
_cell.angle_beta   90.00
_cell.angle_gamma   90.00
#
_symmetry.space_group_name_H-M   'P 1'
#
loop_
_entity.id
_entity.type
_entity.pdbx_description
1 polymer ?
#
loop_
_entity_poly.entity_id
_entity_poly.type
_entity_poly.pdbx_seq_one_letter_code
_entity_poly.pdbx_strand_id
1 'polypeptide(L)'
;MDSNLHHRLPIILLFVLSLLQNHVSLAFVHQPNSFLQRKTSPFSTVSSSPSALQMCICINCKYVTDCAAYHFVETKHEQPHMTNKPTFEPRDGSPTIHVNVRTIRTREDREKEIERMWREHEEQTKLAMEKKNEGKESGEADVDDDDDDERLVGENKYDLTPVTTYEYDVVKCEDFVLEQDCWIKNMPEEIKKANPNFVPS
;
A
#
# COMPACT_ATOMS: atom_id res chain seq x y z
N MET A 1 -91.94 -34.77 23.96
CA MET A 1 -92.90 -33.74 24.38
C MET A 1 -92.16 -32.41 24.40
N ASP A 2 -91.64 -31.95 23.25
CA ASP A 2 -92.33 -31.51 21.99
C ASP A 2 -92.83 -30.07 22.17
N SER A 3 -92.51 -29.06 21.35
CA SER A 3 -91.60 -28.89 20.18
C SER A 3 -91.05 -27.44 20.25
N ASN A 4 -89.89 -27.02 19.74
CA ASN A 4 -89.29 -27.11 18.40
C ASN A 4 -90.11 -26.38 17.29
N LEU A 5 -89.40 -25.79 16.30
CA LEU A 5 -89.87 -24.85 15.25
C LEU A 5 -90.36 -23.49 15.83
N HIS A 6 -90.08 -22.31 15.27
CA HIS A 6 -89.40 -21.79 14.05
C HIS A 6 -88.56 -20.55 14.48
N HIS A 7 -87.64 -19.87 13.77
CA HIS A 7 -87.03 -19.89 12.42
C HIS A 7 -85.81 -18.89 12.43
N ARG A 8 -85.01 -18.58 11.38
CA ARG A 8 -84.83 -18.98 9.97
C ARG A 8 -83.33 -19.19 9.68
N LEU A 9 -82.99 -20.16 8.84
CA LEU A 9 -81.77 -20.20 8.00
C LEU A 9 -81.95 -19.20 6.83
N PRO A 10 -80.90 -18.61 6.20
CA PRO A 10 -79.82 -19.38 5.54
C PRO A 10 -78.39 -18.75 5.60
N ILE A 11 -77.32 -19.55 5.77
CA ILE A 11 -76.41 -20.11 4.75
C ILE A 11 -75.09 -19.32 4.55
N ILE A 12 -73.98 -20.02 4.81
CA ILE A 12 -72.72 -20.10 4.06
C ILE A 12 -72.28 -18.82 3.28
N LEU A 13 -71.22 -18.16 3.74
CA LEU A 13 -69.84 -18.30 3.23
C LEU A 13 -68.90 -17.79 4.34
N LEU A 14 -67.93 -18.58 4.82
CA LEU A 14 -66.58 -18.81 4.26
C LEU A 14 -65.71 -17.52 4.19
N PHE A 15 -64.46 -17.61 4.70
CA PHE A 15 -63.20 -17.07 4.13
C PHE A 15 -63.24 -15.65 3.50
N VAL A 16 -62.40 -14.67 3.84
CA VAL A 16 -60.98 -14.62 4.28
C VAL A 16 -60.85 -13.34 5.16
N LEU A 17 -60.24 -13.34 6.35
CA LEU A 17 -58.82 -13.03 6.61
C LEU A 17 -58.26 -11.78 5.88
N SER A 18 -57.46 -10.98 6.59
CA SER A 18 -56.70 -9.79 6.11
C SER A 18 -57.50 -8.56 5.62
N LEU A 19 -57.40 -7.46 6.38
CA LEU A 19 -56.99 -6.11 5.90
C LEU A 19 -57.00 -5.11 7.07
N LEU A 20 -56.05 -5.26 8.00
CA LEU A 20 -55.81 -4.28 9.07
C LEU A 20 -54.80 -3.24 8.57
N GLN A 21 -55.24 -2.20 7.84
CA GLN A 21 -54.35 -1.10 7.43
C GLN A 21 -55.04 0.23 7.06
N ASN A 22 -54.53 1.30 7.67
CA ASN A 22 -54.38 2.68 7.18
C ASN A 22 -55.54 3.71 7.21
N HIS A 23 -55.09 4.98 7.29
CA HIS A 23 -55.80 6.27 7.13
C HIS A 23 -56.74 6.70 8.30
N VAL A 24 -56.88 8.00 8.62
CA VAL A 24 -56.39 9.26 8.01
C VAL A 24 -55.72 10.17 9.06
N SER A 25 -54.71 10.97 8.67
CA SER A 25 -54.08 12.00 9.51
C SER A 25 -54.84 13.34 9.47
N LEU A 26 -54.99 14.01 10.62
CA LEU A 26 -55.03 15.49 10.65
C LEU A 26 -54.59 16.02 12.03
N ALA A 27 -53.45 16.71 12.07
CA ALA A 27 -52.94 17.40 13.27
C ALA A 27 -52.76 18.88 12.96
N PHE A 28 -53.10 19.75 13.92
CA PHE A 28 -53.17 21.19 13.70
C PHE A 28 -51.80 21.86 13.62
N VAL A 29 -51.72 22.88 12.76
CA VAL A 29 -50.59 23.83 12.69
C VAL A 29 -50.58 24.74 13.92
N HIS A 30 -49.45 24.84 14.62
CA HIS A 30 -48.87 26.14 15.01
C HIS A 30 -47.38 26.02 15.39
N GLN A 31 -46.66 27.13 15.25
CA GLN A 31 -45.19 27.21 15.25
C GLN A 31 -44.66 27.89 16.53
N PRO A 32 -43.71 27.29 17.28
CA PRO A 32 -43.17 27.88 18.50
C PRO A 32 -41.94 28.78 18.28
N ASN A 33 -42.08 30.04 18.67
CA ASN A 33 -41.08 30.96 19.23
C ASN A 33 -39.58 30.64 19.08
N SER A 34 -38.89 31.41 18.24
CA SER A 34 -37.43 31.58 18.31
C SER A 34 -37.06 32.78 19.20
N PHE A 35 -36.68 32.55 20.46
CA PHE A 35 -36.09 33.61 21.30
C PHE A 35 -34.90 33.13 22.13
N LEU A 36 -33.72 33.60 21.72
CA LEU A 36 -32.46 33.72 22.46
C LEU A 36 -32.17 32.72 23.62
N GLN A 37 -31.31 31.73 23.33
CA GLN A 37 -30.25 31.40 24.30
C GLN A 37 -28.89 31.21 23.61
N ARG A 38 -27.91 31.98 24.07
CA ARG A 38 -26.58 32.13 23.49
C ARG A 38 -25.69 30.97 23.93
N LYS A 39 -25.56 29.94 23.09
CA LYS A 39 -24.59 28.85 23.32
C LYS A 39 -23.25 29.13 22.64
N THR A 40 -22.20 28.63 23.27
CA THR A 40 -20.80 28.94 22.97
C THR A 40 -20.36 28.50 21.58
N SER A 41 -19.34 29.19 21.07
CA SER A 41 -18.59 28.88 19.84
C SER A 41 -18.45 27.38 19.57
N PRO A 42 -18.69 26.90 18.33
CA PRO A 42 -18.14 25.62 17.89
C PRO A 42 -16.63 25.78 17.75
N PHE A 43 -15.92 25.60 18.87
CA PHE A 43 -14.49 25.34 18.81
C PHE A 43 -14.34 24.01 18.08
N SER A 44 -13.91 24.03 16.82
CA SER A 44 -13.65 22.83 16.05
C SER A 44 -12.51 22.06 16.70
N THR A 45 -12.83 21.19 17.65
CA THR A 45 -12.01 20.03 17.97
C THR A 45 -11.94 19.20 16.71
N VAL A 46 -10.95 19.50 15.86
CA VAL A 46 -10.47 18.61 14.82
C VAL A 46 -10.19 17.31 15.54
N SER A 47 -11.05 16.32 15.31
CA SER A 47 -10.83 14.99 15.82
C SER A 47 -9.53 14.52 15.21
N SER A 48 -8.48 14.47 16.02
CA SER A 48 -7.23 13.81 15.68
C SER A 48 -7.55 12.33 15.58
N SER A 49 -8.07 11.92 14.41
CA SER A 49 -8.23 10.52 14.07
C SER A 49 -6.88 9.85 14.36
N PRO A 50 -6.85 8.76 15.15
CA PRO A 50 -5.62 8.00 15.28
C PRO A 50 -5.15 7.63 13.87
N SER A 51 -3.84 7.75 13.62
CA SER A 51 -3.27 7.51 12.30
C SER A 51 -3.73 6.15 11.78
N ALA A 52 -4.46 6.15 10.66
CA ALA A 52 -4.92 4.93 9.99
C ALA A 52 -3.76 4.28 9.20
N LEU A 53 -2.59 4.18 9.83
CA LEU A 53 -1.35 3.65 9.29
C LEU A 53 -0.89 2.46 10.16
N GLN A 54 -0.85 1.31 9.50
CA GLN A 54 0.31 0.42 9.44
C GLN A 54 0.84 -0.29 10.70
N MET A 55 -0.02 -0.55 11.69
CA MET A 55 0.09 -1.82 12.43
C MET A 55 -0.10 -3.01 11.47
N CYS A 56 1.00 -3.45 10.84
CA CYS A 56 1.10 -4.67 10.05
C CYS A 56 0.58 -5.83 10.92
N ILE A 57 -0.45 -6.56 10.48
CA ILE A 57 -1.04 -7.65 11.29
C ILE A 57 -0.01 -8.75 11.62
N CYS A 58 1.02 -8.84 10.78
CA CYS A 58 2.37 -9.36 10.97
C CYS A 58 2.87 -9.30 12.43
N ILE A 59 2.72 -8.16 13.12
CA ILE A 59 3.30 -7.90 14.45
C ILE A 59 2.65 -8.75 15.54
N ASN A 60 1.35 -9.04 15.44
CA ASN A 60 0.58 -9.70 16.51
C ASN A 60 -0.35 -10.82 15.99
N CYS A 61 -0.03 -11.44 14.84
CA CYS A 61 -0.73 -12.62 14.37
C CYS A 61 -0.08 -13.87 14.95
N LYS A 62 -0.87 -14.72 15.62
CA LYS A 62 -0.44 -16.05 16.12
C LYS A 62 0.26 -16.91 15.05
N TYR A 63 -0.12 -16.74 13.78
CA TYR A 63 0.41 -17.50 12.65
C TYR A 63 1.61 -16.82 11.95
N VAL A 64 2.19 -15.73 12.49
CA VAL A 64 3.30 -15.01 11.83
C VAL A 64 4.48 -15.93 11.51
N THR A 65 4.83 -16.81 12.43
CA THR A 65 5.98 -17.73 12.34
C THR A 65 5.74 -18.98 11.48
N ASP A 66 4.52 -19.25 11.00
CA ASP A 66 4.18 -20.53 10.33
C ASP A 66 3.27 -20.37 9.09
N CYS A 67 2.91 -19.14 8.70
CA CYS A 67 2.05 -18.88 7.55
C CYS A 67 2.84 -18.78 6.24
N ALA A 68 2.40 -19.51 5.22
CA ALA A 68 2.98 -19.44 3.86
C ALA A 68 2.99 -18.01 3.29
N ALA A 69 1.98 -17.19 3.61
CA ALA A 69 1.88 -15.81 3.12
C ALA A 69 2.78 -14.81 3.88
N TYR A 70 3.08 -15.04 5.17
CA TYR A 70 4.08 -14.23 5.86
C TYR A 70 5.50 -14.61 5.39
N HIS A 71 5.77 -15.91 5.23
CA HIS A 71 7.02 -16.40 4.63
C HIS A 71 7.25 -15.82 3.22
N PHE A 72 6.22 -15.70 2.40
CA PHE A 72 6.33 -15.03 1.09
C PHE A 72 6.80 -13.57 1.22
N VAL A 73 6.27 -12.82 2.19
CA VAL A 73 6.66 -11.42 2.42
C VAL A 73 8.11 -11.32 2.95
N GLU A 74 8.51 -12.19 3.89
CA GLU A 74 9.91 -12.32 4.32
C GLU A 74 10.85 -12.53 3.11
N THR A 75 10.48 -13.42 2.16
CA THR A 75 11.24 -13.64 0.92
C THR A 75 11.30 -12.38 0.04
N LYS A 76 10.24 -11.56 0.01
CA LYS A 76 10.19 -10.32 -0.80
C LYS A 76 10.91 -9.13 -0.16
N HIS A 77 11.16 -9.17 1.15
CA HIS A 77 11.97 -8.18 1.87
C HIS A 77 13.41 -8.66 2.13
N GLU A 78 13.81 -9.82 1.60
CA GLU A 78 15.12 -10.46 1.84
C GLU A 78 15.45 -10.64 3.33
N GLN A 79 14.42 -10.82 4.17
CA GLN A 79 14.59 -10.97 5.62
C GLN A 79 14.84 -12.43 6.04
N PRO A 80 15.53 -12.68 7.16
CA PRO A 80 15.66 -14.01 7.72
C PRO A 80 14.29 -14.62 8.06
N HIS A 81 14.03 -15.81 7.55
CA HIS A 81 12.77 -16.52 7.74
C HIS A 81 12.54 -16.97 9.20
N MET A 82 11.37 -16.66 9.77
CA MET A 82 10.99 -17.15 11.11
C MET A 82 10.82 -18.69 11.15
N THR A 83 10.36 -19.29 10.06
CA THR A 83 10.44 -20.73 9.80
C THR A 83 10.83 -20.97 8.35
N ASN A 84 11.58 -22.04 8.06
CA ASN A 84 11.93 -22.38 6.68
C ASN A 84 10.88 -23.30 6.00
N LYS A 85 9.84 -23.71 6.73
CA LYS A 85 8.79 -24.64 6.27
C LYS A 85 7.46 -24.31 6.96
N PRO A 86 6.74 -23.27 6.51
CA PRO A 86 5.43 -22.92 7.04
C PRO A 86 4.43 -24.06 6.82
N THR A 87 3.64 -24.41 7.84
CA THR A 87 2.59 -25.44 7.75
C THR A 87 1.17 -24.87 7.67
N PHE A 88 1.00 -23.58 7.95
CA PHE A 88 -0.28 -22.89 7.87
C PHE A 88 -0.48 -22.21 6.50
N GLU A 89 -1.49 -22.66 5.75
CA GLU A 89 -2.00 -21.96 4.58
C GLU A 89 -3.26 -21.16 4.97
N PRO A 90 -3.29 -19.84 4.70
CA PRO A 90 -4.49 -19.01 4.92
C PRO A 90 -5.58 -19.31 3.88
N ARG A 91 -6.82 -18.88 4.14
CA ARG A 91 -7.93 -19.07 3.19
C ARG A 91 -7.68 -18.38 1.85
N ASP A 92 -8.17 -18.98 0.77
CA ASP A 92 -8.12 -18.35 -0.57
C ASP A 92 -8.70 -16.92 -0.56
N GLY A 93 -8.06 -16.02 -1.29
CA GLY A 93 -8.29 -14.56 -1.23
C GLY A 93 -7.72 -13.84 0.01
N SER A 94 -7.12 -14.56 0.96
CA SER A 94 -6.52 -14.03 2.19
C SER A 94 -5.05 -14.51 2.32
N PRO A 95 -4.11 -13.67 2.81
CA PRO A 95 -4.27 -12.29 3.24
C PRO A 95 -4.27 -11.28 2.08
N THR A 96 -4.76 -10.08 2.35
CA THR A 96 -4.54 -8.90 1.49
C THR A 96 -3.13 -8.36 1.70
N ILE A 97 -2.29 -8.49 0.67
CA ILE A 97 -0.96 -7.87 0.60
C ILE A 97 -1.07 -6.54 -0.15
N HIS A 98 -0.60 -5.45 0.45
CA HIS A 98 -0.37 -4.16 -0.18
C HIS A 98 1.01 -4.16 -0.83
N VAL A 99 1.16 -3.58 -2.03
CA VAL A 99 2.46 -3.47 -2.69
C VAL A 99 2.75 -2.02 -3.03
N ASN A 100 3.65 -1.40 -2.27
CA ASN A 100 4.16 -0.06 -2.52
C ASN A 100 5.24 -0.14 -3.62
N VAL A 101 4.93 0.40 -4.79
CA VAL A 101 5.87 0.49 -5.92
C VAL A 101 6.52 1.86 -5.92
N ARG A 102 7.82 1.93 -5.62
CA ARG A 102 8.58 3.19 -5.51
C ARG A 102 9.58 3.30 -6.66
N THR A 103 9.30 4.15 -7.64
CA THR A 103 10.23 4.42 -8.75
C THR A 103 11.25 5.49 -8.35
N ILE A 104 12.47 5.07 -8.02
CA ILE A 104 13.58 5.97 -7.64
C ILE A 104 14.20 6.54 -8.91
N ARG A 105 13.88 7.81 -9.17
CA ARG A 105 14.54 8.70 -10.14
C ARG A 105 14.51 10.13 -9.58
N THR A 106 15.24 10.40 -8.49
CA THR A 106 15.34 11.80 -8.05
C THR A 106 16.09 12.61 -9.12
N ARG A 107 15.82 13.91 -9.15
CA ARG A 107 16.50 14.82 -10.06
C ARG A 107 18.01 14.84 -9.79
N GLU A 108 18.38 14.82 -8.51
CA GLU A 108 19.75 14.96 -8.02
C GLU A 108 20.59 13.68 -8.25
N ASP A 109 20.02 12.49 -8.08
CA ASP A 109 20.72 11.22 -8.40
C ASP A 109 21.04 11.13 -9.89
N ARG A 110 20.07 11.53 -10.73
CA ARG A 110 20.25 11.60 -12.18
C ARG A 110 21.30 12.64 -12.58
N GLU A 111 21.33 13.79 -11.91
CA GLU A 111 22.30 14.86 -12.20
C GLU A 111 23.73 14.46 -11.75
N LYS A 112 23.88 13.78 -10.61
CA LYS A 112 25.16 13.19 -10.17
C LYS A 112 25.67 12.07 -11.07
N GLU A 113 24.79 11.19 -11.54
CA GLU A 113 25.17 10.13 -12.48
C GLU A 113 25.56 10.71 -13.85
N ILE A 114 24.88 11.78 -14.31
CA ILE A 114 25.30 12.54 -15.49
C ILE A 114 26.68 13.18 -15.28
N GLU A 115 26.93 13.80 -14.13
CA GLU A 115 28.25 14.39 -13.80
C GLU A 115 29.37 13.35 -13.72
N ARG A 116 29.06 12.11 -13.29
CA ARG A 116 30.01 10.98 -13.35
C ARG A 116 30.34 10.63 -14.80
N MET A 117 29.33 10.47 -15.67
CA MET A 117 29.53 10.13 -17.08
C MET A 117 30.34 11.18 -17.84
N TRP A 118 30.09 12.48 -17.63
CA TRP A 118 30.87 13.55 -18.28
C TRP A 118 32.36 13.48 -17.91
N ARG A 119 32.68 13.26 -16.63
CA ARG A 119 34.07 13.13 -16.15
C ARG A 119 34.78 11.93 -16.75
N GLU A 120 34.12 10.78 -16.79
CA GLU A 120 34.64 9.57 -17.45
C GLU A 120 34.90 9.80 -18.95
N HIS A 121 34.06 10.61 -19.62
CA HIS A 121 34.22 10.95 -21.03
C HIS A 121 35.34 11.97 -21.27
N GLU A 122 35.50 12.98 -20.41
CA GLU A 122 36.63 13.92 -20.44
C GLU A 122 37.96 13.20 -20.26
N GLU A 123 38.04 12.27 -19.29
CA GLU A 123 39.24 11.44 -19.04
C GLU A 123 39.56 10.54 -20.24
N GLN A 124 38.56 9.86 -20.82
CA GLN A 124 38.75 9.03 -22.02
C GLN A 124 39.18 9.86 -23.24
N THR A 125 38.57 11.03 -23.44
CA THR A 125 38.91 11.94 -24.55
C THR A 125 40.35 12.43 -24.42
N LYS A 126 40.75 12.84 -23.21
CA LYS A 126 42.14 13.23 -22.92
C LYS A 126 43.12 12.08 -23.20
N LEU A 127 42.85 10.87 -22.71
CA LEU A 127 43.69 9.69 -22.95
C LEU A 127 43.79 9.31 -24.45
N ALA A 128 42.73 9.59 -25.23
CA ALA A 128 42.76 9.41 -26.68
C ALA A 128 43.61 10.48 -27.38
N MET A 129 43.52 11.75 -26.95
CA MET A 129 44.33 12.86 -27.46
C MET A 129 45.82 12.69 -27.12
N GLU A 130 46.15 12.24 -25.91
CA GLU A 130 47.53 11.94 -25.50
C GLU A 130 48.14 10.86 -26.39
N LYS A 131 47.42 9.75 -26.63
CA LYS A 131 47.84 8.69 -27.59
C LYS A 131 47.94 9.16 -29.03
N LYS A 132 47.04 10.04 -29.51
CA LYS A 132 47.13 10.66 -30.84
C LYS A 132 48.42 11.47 -31.00
N ASN A 133 48.87 12.15 -29.93
CA ASN A 133 50.08 12.97 -29.95
C ASN A 133 51.36 12.12 -29.85
N GLU A 134 51.38 11.09 -29.00
CA GLU A 134 52.49 10.11 -28.94
C GLU A 134 52.72 9.39 -30.28
N GLY A 135 51.65 9.17 -31.06
CA GLY A 135 51.73 8.60 -32.40
C GLY A 135 52.20 9.55 -33.51
N LYS A 136 52.46 10.84 -33.23
CA LYS A 136 52.69 11.88 -34.24
C LYS A 136 54.15 12.33 -34.42
N GLU A 137 55.10 11.70 -33.73
CA GLU A 137 56.54 12.06 -33.81
C GLU A 137 57.26 11.50 -35.07
N SER A 138 56.53 10.91 -36.02
CA SER A 138 57.09 10.38 -37.27
C SER A 138 56.25 10.74 -38.51
N GLY A 139 56.69 11.77 -39.26
CA GLY A 139 56.39 11.89 -40.69
C GLY A 139 55.44 13.01 -41.13
N GLU A 140 56.01 14.23 -41.24
CA GLU A 140 55.67 15.25 -42.25
C GLU A 140 54.22 15.81 -42.27
N ALA A 141 53.99 16.85 -43.07
CA ALA A 141 52.75 17.61 -43.07
C ALA A 141 52.29 17.95 -44.49
N ASP A 142 50.98 17.85 -44.71
CA ASP A 142 50.24 18.60 -45.71
C ASP A 142 48.86 18.96 -45.13
N VAL A 143 48.20 19.96 -45.73
CA VAL A 143 46.95 20.56 -45.23
C VAL A 143 45.86 20.41 -46.28
N ASP A 144 44.69 19.94 -45.84
CA ASP A 144 43.40 20.26 -46.45
C ASP A 144 42.37 20.42 -45.31
N ASP A 145 41.64 21.52 -45.29
CA ASP A 145 40.45 21.73 -44.46
C ASP A 145 39.23 21.12 -45.18
N ASP A 146 38.50 20.18 -44.55
CA ASP A 146 37.03 20.06 -44.62
C ASP A 146 36.49 18.84 -43.81
N ASP A 147 35.22 18.96 -43.38
CA ASP A 147 34.35 17.98 -42.69
C ASP A 147 34.79 17.37 -41.32
N ASP A 148 34.24 17.96 -40.25
CA ASP A 148 34.24 17.45 -38.86
C ASP A 148 33.44 16.12 -38.70
N ASP A 149 34.12 14.96 -38.78
CA ASP A 149 33.66 13.70 -38.16
C ASP A 149 34.73 13.13 -37.19
N GLU A 150 35.02 13.86 -36.11
CA GLU A 150 35.60 13.28 -34.88
C GLU A 150 34.57 12.33 -34.23
N ARG A 151 34.41 11.17 -34.87
CA ARG A 151 33.43 10.15 -34.53
C ARG A 151 33.65 9.63 -33.11
N LEU A 152 32.86 10.14 -32.16
CA LEU A 152 32.95 9.82 -30.73
C LEU A 152 32.74 8.32 -30.45
N VAL A 153 33.84 7.56 -30.32
CA VAL A 153 33.83 6.11 -30.05
C VAL A 153 33.61 5.83 -28.55
N GLY A 154 32.40 6.09 -28.07
CA GLY A 154 31.94 5.68 -26.75
C GLY A 154 31.25 4.31 -26.80
N GLU A 155 31.98 3.22 -26.51
CA GLU A 155 31.39 1.87 -26.43
C GLU A 155 30.52 1.67 -25.17
N ASN A 156 30.69 2.53 -24.15
CA ASN A 156 29.94 2.48 -22.90
C ASN A 156 28.47 2.88 -23.08
N LYS A 157 27.59 1.87 -23.18
CA LYS A 157 26.14 2.05 -23.10
C LYS A 157 25.67 2.17 -21.64
N TYR A 158 25.62 3.39 -21.12
CA TYR A 158 25.08 3.68 -19.80
C TYR A 158 23.56 3.44 -19.73
N ASP A 159 23.09 2.76 -18.68
CA ASP A 159 21.67 2.46 -18.48
C ASP A 159 21.03 3.44 -17.48
N LEU A 160 20.21 4.37 -18.00
CA LEU A 160 19.49 5.37 -17.22
C LEU A 160 18.04 4.96 -16.91
N THR A 161 17.71 3.66 -16.94
CA THR A 161 16.37 3.14 -16.59
C THR A 161 15.97 3.46 -15.13
N PRO A 162 14.66 3.44 -14.80
CA PRO A 162 14.22 3.71 -13.44
C PRO A 162 14.47 2.50 -12.53
N VAL A 163 15.23 2.68 -11.44
CA VAL A 163 15.21 1.71 -10.34
C VAL A 163 13.81 1.71 -9.74
N THR A 164 13.12 0.59 -9.82
CA THR A 164 11.76 0.44 -9.27
C THR A 164 11.80 -0.58 -8.14
N THR A 165 11.68 -0.10 -6.91
CA THR A 165 11.63 -0.96 -5.73
C THR A 165 10.19 -1.31 -5.37
N TYR A 166 10.01 -2.48 -4.75
CA TYR A 166 8.72 -3.03 -4.37
C TYR A 166 8.75 -3.40 -2.89
N GLU A 167 7.76 -2.93 -2.15
CA GLU A 167 7.64 -3.08 -0.69
C GLU A 167 6.28 -3.72 -0.39
N TYR A 168 6.29 -4.92 0.21
CA TYR A 168 5.12 -5.78 0.36
C TYR A 168 4.64 -5.82 1.83
N ASP A 169 3.48 -5.27 2.14
CA ASP A 169 2.93 -5.24 3.50
C ASP A 169 1.68 -6.12 3.63
N VAL A 170 1.58 -6.96 4.67
CA VAL A 170 0.33 -7.69 4.95
C VAL A 170 -0.61 -6.81 5.77
N VAL A 171 -1.63 -6.26 5.10
CA VAL A 171 -2.52 -5.25 5.71
C VAL A 171 -3.82 -5.82 6.26
N LYS A 172 -4.29 -6.98 5.77
CA LYS A 172 -5.48 -7.68 6.28
C LYS A 172 -5.34 -9.19 6.09
N CYS A 173 -5.92 -9.98 6.98
CA CYS A 173 -6.05 -11.43 6.85
C CYS A 173 -7.33 -11.84 7.57
N GLU A 174 -8.15 -12.69 6.96
CA GLU A 174 -9.35 -13.20 7.64
C GLU A 174 -9.05 -14.33 8.64
N ASP A 175 -7.85 -14.91 8.57
CA ASP A 175 -7.31 -15.88 9.52
C ASP A 175 -6.48 -15.19 10.63
N PHE A 176 -6.57 -13.87 10.75
CA PHE A 176 -5.88 -13.12 11.79
C PHE A 176 -6.42 -13.50 13.18
N VAL A 177 -5.61 -14.26 13.92
CA VAL A 177 -5.79 -14.52 15.35
C VAL A 177 -4.80 -13.66 16.11
N LEU A 178 -5.33 -12.68 16.85
CA LEU A 178 -4.53 -11.81 17.70
C LEU A 178 -3.82 -12.62 18.78
N GLU A 179 -2.49 -12.61 18.76
CA GLU A 179 -1.66 -13.00 19.89
C GLU A 179 -0.87 -11.78 20.36
N GLN A 180 -1.14 -11.35 21.59
CA GLN A 180 -0.43 -10.21 22.18
C GLN A 180 1.07 -10.51 22.33
N ASP A 181 1.87 -9.50 22.02
CA ASP A 181 3.34 -9.50 22.10
C ASP A 181 4.02 -10.57 21.21
N CYS A 182 3.35 -11.03 20.14
CA CYS A 182 3.90 -12.04 19.23
C CYS A 182 5.22 -11.56 18.59
N TRP A 183 5.30 -10.28 18.21
CA TRP A 183 6.54 -9.64 17.78
C TRP A 183 7.63 -9.72 18.85
N ILE A 184 7.37 -9.36 20.12
CA ILE A 184 8.41 -9.32 21.16
C ILE A 184 9.03 -10.72 21.39
N LYS A 185 8.22 -11.78 21.28
CA LYS A 185 8.68 -13.18 21.31
C LYS A 185 9.65 -13.47 20.15
N ASN A 186 9.22 -13.17 18.93
CA ASN A 186 9.87 -13.59 17.67
C ASN A 186 10.85 -12.56 17.08
N MET A 187 10.99 -11.38 17.68
CA MET A 187 11.90 -10.30 17.22
C MET A 187 13.34 -10.81 17.13
N PRO A 188 14.09 -10.55 16.03
CA PRO A 188 15.49 -10.95 15.90
C PRO A 188 16.37 -10.47 17.06
N GLU A 189 17.37 -11.27 17.43
CA GLU A 189 18.24 -10.98 18.59
C GLU A 189 19.10 -9.73 18.38
N GLU A 190 19.42 -9.41 17.11
CA GLU A 190 20.08 -8.18 16.69
C GLU A 190 19.23 -6.96 17.06
N ILE A 191 17.91 -7.04 16.83
CA ILE A 191 16.96 -5.96 17.13
C ILE A 191 16.68 -5.90 18.64
N LYS A 192 16.44 -7.04 19.30
CA LYS A 192 16.31 -7.12 20.78
C LYS A 192 17.52 -6.48 21.49
N LYS A 193 18.72 -6.70 20.98
CA LYS A 193 19.98 -6.14 21.52
C LYS A 193 20.14 -4.65 21.24
N ALA A 194 19.66 -4.16 20.10
CA ALA A 194 19.72 -2.73 19.74
C ALA A 194 18.65 -1.90 20.48
N ASN A 195 17.42 -2.41 20.56
CA ASN A 195 16.30 -1.83 21.31
C ASN A 195 15.29 -2.93 21.70
N PRO A 196 15.29 -3.42 22.96
CA PRO A 196 14.38 -4.49 23.39
C PRO A 196 12.90 -4.08 23.44
N ASN A 197 12.61 -2.78 23.39
CA ASN A 197 11.26 -2.22 23.35
C ASN A 197 10.85 -1.77 21.93
N PHE A 198 11.57 -2.19 20.89
CA PHE A 198 11.23 -1.86 19.51
C PHE A 198 9.96 -2.60 19.08
N VAL A 199 8.97 -1.83 18.60
CA VAL A 199 7.76 -2.33 17.95
C VAL A 199 7.59 -1.53 16.65
N PRO A 200 7.47 -2.18 15.47
CA PRO A 200 7.15 -1.50 14.23
C PRO A 200 5.81 -0.73 14.33
N SER A 201 5.72 0.43 13.68
CA SER A 201 4.62 1.40 13.79
C SER A 201 3.96 1.71 12.45
#